data_AF-A0A9D2D751-F1
#
_entry.id   AF-A0A9D2D751-F1
#
_cell.length_a   1.000
_cell.length_b   1.000
_cell.length_c   1.000
_cell.angle_alpha   90.00
_cell.angle_beta   90.00
_cell.angle_gamma   90.00
#
_symmetry.space_group_name_H-M   'P 1'
#
loop_
_entity.id
_entity.type
_entity.pdbx_description
1 polymer ?
#
loop_
_entity_poly.entity_id
_entity_poly.type
_entity_poly.pdbx_seq_one_letter_code
_entity_poly.pdbx_strand_id
1 'polypeptide(L)' 'MNENTVEEKLGARGACAVERILVAEELACKKARAYANTLTDAELAAGMDALAEGHRSRFDAVLAALGEE' A
#
# COMPACT_ATOMS: atom_id res chain seq x y z
N MET A 1 -3.91 -21.79 20.54
CA MET A 1 -3.01 -21.39 19.42
C MET A 1 -3.03 -19.88 19.49
N ASN A 2 -1.95 -19.27 19.95
CA ASN A 2 -1.99 -17.96 20.61
C ASN A 2 -2.23 -16.82 19.62
N GLU A 3 -3.44 -16.26 19.66
CA GLU A 3 -3.82 -14.97 19.09
C GLU A 3 -3.13 -13.85 19.88
N ASN A 4 -1.82 -13.68 19.72
CA ASN A 4 -1.15 -12.44 20.08
C ASN A 4 -1.17 -11.54 18.85
N THR A 5 -2.29 -10.83 18.71
CA THR A 5 -2.55 -9.81 17.69
C THR A 5 -1.36 -8.85 17.60
N VAL A 6 -0.98 -8.45 16.39
CA VAL A 6 0.17 -7.58 16.12
C VAL A 6 0.13 -6.26 16.89
N GLU A 7 -1.06 -5.84 17.35
CA GLU A 7 -1.31 -4.76 18.30
C GLU A 7 -0.47 -4.86 19.59
N GLU A 8 -0.22 -6.06 20.13
CA GLU A 8 0.59 -6.24 21.34
C GLU A 8 2.10 -6.06 21.08
N LYS A 9 2.54 -6.12 19.81
CA LYS A 9 3.97 -6.06 19.42
C LYS A 9 4.40 -4.68 18.91
N LEU A 10 3.49 -3.88 18.37
CA LEU A 10 3.78 -2.53 17.87
C LEU A 10 3.44 -1.49 18.94
N GLY A 11 4.43 -1.07 19.73
CA GLY A 11 4.28 0.13 20.56
C GLY A 11 3.90 1.36 19.72
N ALA A 12 3.47 2.46 20.34
CA ALA A 12 2.90 3.64 19.66
C ALA A 12 3.71 4.14 18.44
N ARG A 13 5.04 4.14 18.52
CA ARG A 13 5.90 4.53 17.38
C ARG A 13 5.81 3.56 16.19
N GLY A 14 5.69 2.26 16.46
CA GLY A 14 5.49 1.24 15.45
C GLY A 14 4.15 1.39 14.74
N ALA A 15 3.08 1.60 15.51
CA ALA A 15 1.75 1.87 14.94
C ALA A 15 1.75 3.11 14.02
N CYS A 16 2.34 4.23 14.47
CA CYS A 16 2.49 5.42 13.62
C CYS A 16 3.34 5.18 12.37
N ALA A 17 4.37 4.32 12.44
CA ALA A 17 5.17 4.00 11.28
C ALA A 17 4.37 3.21 10.24
N VAL A 18 3.57 2.24 10.70
CA VAL A 18 2.69 1.45 9.81
C VAL A 18 1.61 2.31 9.18
N GLU A 19 0.96 3.19 9.95
CA GLU A 19 -0.02 4.14 9.42
C GLU A 19 0.57 5.01 8.30
N ARG A 20 1.78 5.55 8.51
CA ARG A 20 2.49 6.32 7.47
C ARG A 20 2.80 5.51 6.22
N ILE A 21 3.16 4.23 6.37
CA ILE A 21 3.42 3.34 5.23
C ILE A 21 2.12 3.11 4.44
N LEU A 22 1.02 2.79 5.13
CA LEU A 22 -0.28 2.59 4.49
C LEU A 22 -0.72 3.84 3.72
N VAL A 23 -0.63 5.03 4.34
CA VAL A 23 -0.96 6.30 3.68
C VAL A 23 -0.06 6.55 2.47
N ALA A 24 1.23 6.26 2.57
CA ALA A 24 2.17 6.44 1.47
C ALA A 24 1.87 5.51 0.28
N GLU A 25 1.62 4.23 0.54
CA GLU A 25 1.26 3.25 -0.50
C GLU A 25 -0.07 3.60 -1.17
N GLU A 26 -1.07 4.03 -0.40
CA GLU A 26 -2.36 4.47 -0.95
C GLU A 26 -2.19 5.70 -1.87
N LEU A 27 -1.46 6.72 -1.41
CA LEU A 27 -1.23 7.94 -2.18
C LEU A 27 -0.44 7.65 -3.46
N ALA A 28 0.59 6.80 -3.38
CA ALA A 28 1.40 6.42 -4.53
C ALA A 28 0.58 5.60 -5.54
N CYS A 29 -0.25 4.66 -5.08
CA CYS A 29 -1.18 3.91 -5.93
C CYS A 29 -2.12 4.85 -6.70
N LYS A 30 -2.78 5.78 -5.99
CA LYS A 30 -3.70 6.76 -6.59
C LYS A 30 -3.00 7.63 -7.64
N LYS A 31 -1.79 8.12 -7.36
CA LYS A 31 -1.02 8.94 -8.29
C LYS A 31 -0.59 8.15 -9.54
N ALA A 32 -0.06 6.94 -9.35
CA ALA A 32 0.34 6.08 -10.45
C ALA A 32 -0.86 5.77 -11.36
N ARG A 33 -2.02 5.45 -10.79
CA ARG A 33 -3.26 5.21 -11.56
C ARG A 33 -3.72 6.46 -12.31
N ALA A 34 -3.63 7.64 -11.69
CA ALA A 34 -3.96 8.89 -12.36
C ALA A 34 -3.04 9.15 -13.56
N TYR A 35 -1.74 8.86 -13.45
CA TYR A 35 -0.81 8.96 -14.58
C TYR A 35 -1.10 7.93 -15.67
N ALA A 36 -1.37 6.67 -15.31
CA ALA A 36 -1.77 5.64 -16.27
C ALA A 36 -2.97 6.07 -17.13
N ASN A 37 -3.94 6.78 -16.52
CA ASN A 37 -5.15 7.24 -17.22
C ASN A 37 -4.99 8.55 -18.01
N THR A 38 -3.89 9.29 -17.82
CA THR A 38 -3.69 10.62 -18.42
C THR A 38 -2.57 10.68 -19.44
N LEU A 39 -1.63 9.73 -19.37
CA LEU A 39 -0.51 9.64 -20.30
C LEU A 39 -0.97 9.14 -21.68
N THR A 40 -0.47 9.80 -22.72
CA THR A 40 -0.76 9.43 -24.12
C THR A 40 0.17 8.34 -24.64
N ASP A 41 1.35 8.21 -24.02
CA ASP A 41 2.29 7.14 -24.33
C ASP A 41 1.79 5.83 -23.70
N ALA A 42 1.46 4.86 -24.55
CA ALA A 42 0.84 3.61 -24.12
C ALA A 42 1.79 2.72 -23.29
N GLU A 43 3.08 2.71 -23.59
CA GLU A 43 4.05 1.90 -22.85
C GLU A 43 4.27 2.49 -21.45
N LEU A 44 4.40 3.82 -21.37
CA LEU A 44 4.52 4.50 -20.08
C LEU A 44 3.23 4.40 -19.25
N ALA A 45 2.06 4.52 -19.89
CA ALA A 45 0.77 4.34 -19.21
C ALA A 45 0.64 2.93 -18.62
N ALA A 46 1.00 1.89 -19.38
CA ALA A 46 1.02 0.51 -18.89
C ALA A 46 2.02 0.31 -17.74
N GLY A 47 3.20 0.94 -17.83
CA GLY A 47 4.18 0.93 -16.73
C GLY A 47 3.65 1.59 -15.45
N MET A 48 2.91 2.70 -15.57
CA MET A 48 2.28 3.37 -14.43
C MET A 48 1.14 2.55 -13.84
N ASP A 49 0.39 1.82 -14.66
CA ASP A 49 -0.68 0.94 -14.17
C ASP A 49 -0.11 -0.25 -13.39
N ALA A 50 0.94 -0.88 -13.92
CA ALA A 50 1.67 -1.94 -13.20
C ALA A 50 2.29 -1.43 -11.89
N LEU A 51 2.80 -0.19 -11.87
CA LEU A 51 3.30 0.45 -10.66
C LEU A 51 2.17 0.66 -9.63
N ALA A 52 1.00 1.09 -10.07
CA ALA A 52 -0.18 1.27 -9.22
C ALA A 52 -0.60 -0.05 -8.57
N GLU A 53 -0.63 -1.16 -9.33
CA GLU A 53 -0.88 -2.50 -8.79
C GLU A 53 0.19 -2.94 -7.78
N GLY A 54 1.46 -2.62 -8.03
CA GLY A 54 2.53 -2.88 -7.07
C GLY A 54 2.31 -2.18 -5.72
N HIS A 55 1.89 -0.91 -5.74
CA HIS A 55 1.54 -0.18 -4.52
C HIS A 55 0.31 -0.77 -3.81
N ARG A 56 -0.72 -1.17 -4.59
CA ARG A 56 -1.92 -1.82 -4.04
C ARG A 56 -1.56 -3.13 -3.34
N SER A 57 -0.78 -3.99 -3.98
CA SER A 57 -0.34 -5.27 -3.42
C SER A 57 0.46 -5.08 -2.12
N ARG A 58 1.34 -4.07 -2.05
CA ARG A 58 2.07 -3.76 -0.80
C ARG A 58 1.14 -3.26 0.30
N PHE A 59 0.19 -2.40 -0.02
CA PHE A 59 -0.81 -1.93 0.94
C PHE A 59 -1.62 -3.10 1.52
N ASP A 60 -2.14 -3.97 0.66
CA ASP A 60 -2.93 -5.14 1.06
C ASP A 60 -2.08 -6.12 1.90
N ALA A 61 -0.81 -6.31 1.56
CA ALA A 61 0.11 -7.13 2.35
C ALA A 61 0.36 -6.55 3.76
N VAL A 62 0.46 -5.23 3.89
CA VAL A 62 0.61 -4.57 5.19
C VAL A 62 -0.68 -4.68 6.02
N LEU A 63 -1.86 -4.50 5.41
CA LEU A 63 -3.14 -4.71 6.10
C LEU A 63 -3.33 -6.15 6.57
N ALA A 64 -3.08 -7.12 5.69
CA ALA A 64 -3.16 -8.54 6.03
C ALA A 64 -2.21 -8.89 7.19
N ALA A 65 -1.01 -8.29 7.23
CA ALA A 65 -0.07 -8.46 8.33
C ALA A 65 -0.57 -7.86 9.66
N LEU A 66 -1.51 -6.92 9.64
CA LEU A 66 -2.17 -6.37 10.84
C LEU A 66 -3.37 -7.20 11.30
N GLY A 67 -3.84 -8.17 10.49
CA GLY A 67 -5.03 -8.98 10.79
C GLY A 67 -6.34 -8.38 10.30
N GLU A 68 -6.29 -7.35 9.46
CA GLU A 68 -7.45 -6.78 8.77
C GLU A 68 -7.55 -7.46 7.39
N GLU A 69 -8.48 -8.41 7.24
CA GLU A 69 -8.83 -9.09 5.96
C GLU A 69 -9.95 -8.36 5.20
#